data_AF-A0A951Z7Z2-F1
#
_entry.id   AF-A0A951Z7Z2-F1
#
_cell.length_a   1.000
_cell.length_b   1.000
_cell.length_c   1.000
_cell.angle_alpha   90.00
_cell.angle_beta   90.00
_cell.angle_gamma   90.00
#
_symmetry.space_group_name_H-M   'P 1'
#
loop_
_entity.id
_entity.type
_entity.pdbx_description
1 polymer ?
#
loop_
_entity_poly.entity_id
_entity_poly.type
_entity_poly.pdbx_seq_one_letter_code
_entity_poly.pdbx_strand_id
1 'polypeptide(L)'
;MSSITHPHPEQHARMPFGLFFISTSVQVALVLGLYALVAGQTLAAEASNVPLLVAWVVALGVPLSLFEYLYHRYLLHSAVLPFLGIMHHCHAEHHGLTSVKAPVLSKEPERMVPVASEYPVEHEHQEASMMFPYFAASIFYAIFVGMAAIPLKLLIPSQPLVLAMIVTVTLYYAGYEVWHAILHLPYERFWGPLVQSRWLGGLTRYVYSFHLVHHCRPSSNLAVVGLWGVAVWDHVFATHKRPKHLPLDGASINYQDISLPKPRWPISVLDRLQGPFYKASRNIERTLSQAFRKR
;
A
#
# COMPACT_ATOMS: atom_id res chain seq x y z
N MET A 1 34.26 -34.20 -6.02
CA MET A 1 34.54 -32.91 -5.38
C MET A 1 33.21 -32.21 -5.14
N SER A 2 32.71 -32.29 -3.91
CA SER A 2 31.51 -31.56 -3.48
C SER A 2 31.93 -30.14 -3.13
N SER A 3 31.43 -29.17 -3.88
CA SER A 3 31.61 -27.74 -3.57
C SER A 3 30.75 -27.42 -2.36
N ILE A 4 31.39 -27.31 -1.19
CA ILE A 4 30.79 -26.76 0.01
C ILE A 4 30.63 -25.26 -0.25
N THR A 5 29.45 -24.84 -0.70
CA THR A 5 29.05 -23.44 -0.66
C THR A 5 28.80 -23.09 0.80
N HIS A 6 29.70 -22.32 1.40
CA HIS A 6 29.45 -21.70 2.69
C HIS A 6 28.20 -20.82 2.58
N PRO A 7 27.16 -21.02 3.41
CA PRO A 7 26.08 -20.05 3.48
C PRO A 7 26.70 -18.74 3.99
N HIS A 8 26.59 -17.69 3.19
CA HIS A 8 26.85 -16.34 3.69
C HIS A 8 25.97 -16.15 4.94
N PRO A 9 26.50 -15.59 6.04
CA PRO A 9 25.65 -15.26 7.18
C PRO A 9 24.61 -14.25 6.67
N GLU A 10 23.37 -14.71 6.53
CA GLU A 10 22.27 -13.85 6.12
C GLU A 10 22.15 -12.73 7.15
N GLN A 11 22.44 -11.51 6.72
CA GLN A 11 22.28 -10.35 7.57
C GLN A 11 20.79 -10.16 7.77
N HIS A 12 20.37 -10.12 9.04
CA HIS A 12 18.99 -9.79 9.39
C HIS A 12 18.60 -8.46 8.75
N ALA A 13 17.43 -8.47 8.13
CA ALA A 13 16.91 -7.30 7.44
C ALA A 13 16.88 -6.06 8.34
N ARG A 14 17.33 -4.92 7.80
CA ARG A 14 17.23 -3.59 8.41
C ARG A 14 16.47 -2.68 7.47
N MET A 15 15.17 -2.54 7.75
CA MET A 15 14.33 -1.53 7.10
C MET A 15 15.07 -0.21 6.89
N PRO A 16 15.23 0.28 5.63
CA PRO A 16 16.05 1.45 5.32
C PRO A 16 15.33 2.76 5.68
N PHE A 17 14.69 2.83 6.85
CA PHE A 17 13.91 3.97 7.31
C PHE A 17 14.72 5.27 7.37
N GLY A 18 16.01 5.20 7.67
CA GLY A 18 16.88 6.39 7.68
C GLY A 18 16.90 7.08 6.31
N LEU A 19 17.20 6.32 5.25
CA LEU A 19 17.22 6.85 3.88
C LEU A 19 15.82 7.26 3.41
N PHE A 20 14.79 6.48 3.78
CA PHE A 20 13.40 6.82 3.49
C PHE A 20 12.99 8.18 4.09
N PHE A 21 13.24 8.41 5.39
CA PHE A 21 12.88 9.65 6.05
C PHE A 21 13.70 10.81 5.50
N ILE A 22 15.00 10.63 5.25
CA ILE A 22 15.83 11.66 4.60
C ILE A 22 15.24 12.05 3.24
N SER A 23 14.97 11.07 2.36
CA SER A 23 14.43 11.34 1.03
C SER A 23 13.06 12.02 1.10
N THR A 24 12.18 11.55 1.98
CA THR A 24 10.84 12.12 2.16
C THR A 24 10.94 13.56 2.70
N SER A 25 11.80 13.82 3.69
CA SER A 25 12.04 15.17 4.22
C SER A 25 12.60 16.12 3.16
N VAL A 26 13.51 15.67 2.30
CA VAL A 26 14.02 16.48 1.18
C VAL A 26 12.88 16.84 0.23
N GLN A 27 12.02 15.88 -0.15
CA GLN A 27 10.89 16.14 -1.03
C GLN A 27 9.85 17.08 -0.41
N VAL A 28 9.56 16.92 0.89
CA VAL A 28 8.70 17.85 1.66
C VAL A 28 9.29 19.26 1.66
N ALA A 29 10.59 19.40 1.93
CA ALA A 29 11.27 20.68 1.94
C ALA A 29 11.24 21.34 0.56
N LEU A 30 11.44 20.57 -0.52
CA LEU A 30 11.36 21.06 -1.89
C LEU A 30 9.95 21.55 -2.24
N VAL A 31 8.89 20.79 -1.94
CA VAL A 31 7.52 21.23 -2.27
C VAL A 31 7.09 22.43 -1.42
N LEU A 32 7.46 22.49 -0.14
CA LEU A 32 7.21 23.65 0.71
C LEU A 32 8.02 24.88 0.26
N GLY A 33 9.28 24.67 -0.15
CA GLY A 33 10.13 25.74 -0.69
C GLY A 33 9.57 26.32 -1.98
N LEU A 34 9.08 25.47 -2.89
CA LEU A 34 8.38 25.91 -4.10
C LEU A 34 7.09 26.65 -3.78
N TYR A 35 6.30 26.16 -2.82
CA TYR A 35 5.08 26.83 -2.40
C TYR A 35 5.37 28.21 -1.78
N ALA A 36 6.40 28.30 -0.94
CA ALA A 36 6.86 29.56 -0.35
C ALA A 36 7.34 30.55 -1.41
N LEU A 37 8.07 30.07 -2.42
CA LEU A 37 8.58 30.90 -3.52
C LEU A 37 7.46 31.48 -4.39
N VAL A 38 6.45 30.67 -4.72
CA VAL A 38 5.35 31.07 -5.61
C VAL A 38 4.26 31.84 -4.87
N ALA A 39 3.94 31.45 -3.64
CA ALA A 39 2.77 31.92 -2.91
C ALA A 39 3.02 31.98 -1.39
N GLY A 40 4.17 32.53 -0.97
CA GLY A 40 4.60 32.58 0.44
C GLY A 40 3.61 33.27 1.39
N GLN A 41 2.90 34.31 0.93
CA GLN A 41 1.85 34.94 1.74
C GLN A 41 0.67 33.99 1.99
N THR A 42 0.28 33.21 0.97
CA THR A 42 -0.76 32.19 1.11
C THR A 42 -0.30 31.11 2.08
N LEU A 43 0.93 30.59 1.92
CA LEU A 43 1.49 29.61 2.85
C LEU A 43 1.47 30.11 4.30
N ALA A 44 1.91 31.34 4.56
CA ALA A 44 1.90 31.92 5.89
C ALA A 44 0.46 32.05 6.45
N ALA A 45 -0.50 32.46 5.62
CA ALA A 45 -1.90 32.53 6.00
C ALA A 45 -2.47 31.14 6.34
N GLU A 46 -2.21 30.12 5.52
CA GLU A 46 -2.64 28.74 5.79
C GLU A 46 -2.03 28.17 7.07
N ALA A 47 -0.75 28.47 7.32
CA ALA A 47 -0.05 28.02 8.52
C ALA A 47 -0.52 28.73 9.81
N SER A 48 -1.14 29.90 9.70
CA SER A 48 -1.57 30.69 10.86
C SER A 48 -2.80 30.14 11.60
N ASN A 49 -3.60 29.28 10.94
CA ASN A 49 -4.80 28.67 11.53
C ASN A 49 -4.65 27.15 11.67
N VAL A 50 -3.83 26.74 12.63
CA VAL A 50 -3.51 25.32 12.89
C VAL A 50 -4.75 24.44 13.12
N PRO A 51 -5.78 24.85 13.90
CA PRO A 51 -6.97 24.01 14.07
C PRO A 51 -7.70 23.72 12.75
N LEU A 52 -7.85 24.75 11.90
CA LEU A 52 -8.47 24.57 10.59
C LEU A 52 -7.62 23.71 9.66
N LEU A 53 -6.29 23.88 9.70
CA LEU A 53 -5.34 23.04 8.97
C LEU A 53 -5.50 21.56 9.36
N VAL A 54 -5.54 21.25 10.67
CA VAL A 54 -5.73 19.88 11.18
C VAL A 54 -7.08 19.31 10.74
N ALA A 55 -8.16 20.10 10.81
CA ALA A 55 -9.48 19.67 10.36
C ALA A 55 -9.47 19.28 8.87
N TRP A 56 -8.80 20.07 8.02
CA TRP A 56 -8.62 19.74 6.61
C TRP A 56 -7.72 18.53 6.39
N VAL A 57 -6.65 18.37 7.17
CA VAL A 57 -5.80 17.18 7.09
C VAL A 57 -6.63 15.93 7.29
N VAL A 58 -7.43 15.88 8.36
CA VAL A 58 -8.33 14.76 8.68
C VAL A 58 -9.35 14.54 7.57
N ALA A 59 -10.01 15.61 7.09
CA ALA A 59 -11.02 15.53 6.04
C ALA A 59 -10.46 15.02 4.71
N LEU A 60 -9.27 15.50 4.31
CA LEU A 60 -8.57 15.05 3.11
C LEU A 60 -8.10 13.59 3.21
N GLY A 61 -8.05 13.01 4.41
CA GLY A 61 -7.83 11.58 4.58
C GLY A 61 -8.92 10.72 3.92
N VAL A 62 -10.15 11.21 3.79
CA VAL A 62 -11.24 10.46 3.12
C VAL A 62 -10.92 10.19 1.64
N PRO A 63 -10.66 11.20 0.79
CA PRO A 63 -10.29 10.95 -0.60
C PRO A 63 -8.93 10.24 -0.74
N LEU A 64 -7.96 10.48 0.15
CA LEU A 64 -6.65 9.82 0.08
C LEU A 64 -6.72 8.33 0.45
N SER A 65 -7.51 7.95 1.44
CA SER A 65 -7.74 6.53 1.76
C SER A 65 -8.53 5.81 0.67
N LEU A 66 -9.46 6.50 -0.02
CA LEU A 66 -10.14 5.93 -1.17
C LEU A 66 -9.17 5.75 -2.34
N PHE A 67 -8.30 6.74 -2.55
CA PHE A 67 -7.23 6.61 -3.53
C PHE A 67 -6.33 5.42 -3.18
N GLU A 68 -5.84 5.30 -1.95
CA GLU A 68 -5.01 4.17 -1.52
C GLU A 68 -5.67 2.83 -1.86
N TYR A 69 -6.94 2.66 -1.52
CA TYR A 69 -7.73 1.47 -1.83
C TYR A 69 -7.76 1.17 -3.35
N LEU A 70 -8.10 2.16 -4.18
CA LEU A 70 -8.21 2.00 -5.63
C LEU A 70 -6.84 1.82 -6.29
N TYR A 71 -5.85 2.57 -5.82
CA TYR A 71 -4.46 2.55 -6.25
C TYR A 71 -3.86 1.17 -6.01
N HIS A 72 -4.04 0.63 -4.80
CA HIS A 72 -3.57 -0.71 -4.46
C HIS A 72 -4.26 -1.75 -5.36
N ARG A 73 -5.60 -1.71 -5.48
CA ARG A 73 -6.36 -2.69 -6.26
C ARG A 73 -6.06 -2.70 -7.75
N TYR A 74 -5.91 -1.53 -8.37
CA TYR A 74 -5.90 -1.42 -9.83
C TYR A 74 -4.57 -0.96 -10.42
N LEU A 75 -3.77 -0.20 -9.67
CA LEU A 75 -2.47 0.27 -10.15
C LEU A 75 -1.38 -0.68 -9.69
N LEU A 76 -1.30 -0.98 -8.40
CA LEU A 76 -0.27 -1.88 -7.86
C LEU A 76 -0.46 -3.34 -8.26
N HIS A 77 -1.71 -3.81 -8.38
CA HIS A 77 -2.01 -5.19 -8.78
C HIS A 77 -2.26 -5.37 -10.29
N SER A 78 -2.29 -4.29 -11.09
CA SER A 78 -2.63 -4.41 -12.52
C SER A 78 -2.01 -3.38 -13.47
N ALA A 79 -1.04 -2.57 -13.04
CA ALA A 79 -0.20 -1.73 -13.91
C ALA A 79 -0.94 -0.99 -15.05
N VAL A 80 -2.11 -0.42 -14.78
CA VAL A 80 -2.93 0.18 -15.85
C VAL A 80 -2.28 1.43 -16.44
N LEU A 81 -1.42 2.13 -15.69
CA LEU A 81 -0.73 3.35 -16.14
C LEU A 81 0.78 3.09 -16.33
N PRO A 82 1.36 3.37 -17.52
CA PRO A 82 2.74 3.02 -17.83
C PRO A 82 3.79 3.75 -16.98
N PHE A 83 3.54 4.99 -16.56
CA PHE A 83 4.46 5.76 -15.71
C PHE A 83 4.47 5.31 -14.24
N LEU A 84 3.54 4.43 -13.85
CA LEU A 84 3.51 3.79 -12.54
C LEU A 84 4.03 2.34 -12.58
N GLY A 85 4.62 1.94 -13.72
CA GLY A 85 5.15 0.58 -13.92
C GLY A 85 6.20 0.19 -12.89
N ILE A 86 7.03 1.14 -12.43
CA ILE A 86 8.02 0.89 -11.37
C ILE A 86 7.32 0.53 -10.06
N MET A 87 6.29 1.27 -9.65
CA MET A 87 5.56 1.01 -8.41
C MET A 87 4.84 -0.35 -8.46
N HIS A 88 4.23 -0.69 -9.61
CA HIS A 88 3.68 -2.04 -9.81
C HIS A 88 4.77 -3.12 -9.75
N HIS A 89 5.93 -2.89 -10.36
CA HIS A 89 7.02 -3.88 -10.34
C HIS A 89 7.52 -4.14 -8.91
N CYS A 90 7.80 -3.07 -8.15
CA CYS A 90 8.18 -3.18 -6.73
C CYS A 90 7.11 -3.94 -5.93
N HIS A 91 5.83 -3.59 -6.13
CA HIS A 91 4.73 -4.25 -5.43
C HIS A 91 4.56 -5.74 -5.78
N ALA A 92 4.66 -6.08 -7.07
CA ALA A 92 4.57 -7.45 -7.54
C ALA A 92 5.76 -8.29 -7.06
N GLU A 93 6.97 -7.72 -7.08
CA GLU A 93 8.18 -8.34 -6.54
C GLU A 93 8.04 -8.57 -5.04
N HIS A 94 7.55 -7.57 -4.28
CA HIS A 94 7.26 -7.71 -2.86
C HIS A 94 6.31 -8.87 -2.57
N HIS A 95 5.18 -8.98 -3.28
CA HIS A 95 4.28 -10.14 -3.15
C HIS A 95 4.94 -11.48 -3.54
N GLY A 96 5.89 -11.45 -4.47
CA GLY A 96 6.68 -12.62 -4.82
C GLY A 96 7.60 -13.07 -3.69
N LEU A 97 8.28 -12.12 -3.05
CA LEU A 97 9.26 -12.32 -1.99
C LEU A 97 8.65 -12.51 -0.58
N THR A 98 7.37 -12.18 -0.43
CA THR A 98 6.61 -12.35 0.82
C THR A 98 5.37 -13.23 0.59
N SER A 99 5.50 -14.19 -0.32
CA SER A 99 4.36 -14.94 -0.84
C SER A 99 3.68 -15.82 0.20
N VAL A 100 2.35 -15.87 0.16
CA VAL A 100 1.54 -16.76 1.00
C VAL A 100 0.69 -17.64 0.10
N LYS A 101 1.08 -18.91 -0.04
CA LYS A 101 0.47 -19.84 -0.99
C LYS A 101 -0.25 -20.97 -0.27
N ALA A 102 -1.51 -21.16 -0.62
CA ALA A 102 -2.34 -22.24 -0.13
C ALA A 102 -3.20 -22.78 -1.29
N PRO A 103 -3.06 -24.07 -1.69
CA PRO A 103 -3.77 -24.64 -2.83
C PRO A 103 -5.22 -25.02 -2.47
N VAL A 104 -5.99 -24.07 -1.95
CA VAL A 104 -7.40 -24.28 -1.60
C VAL A 104 -8.27 -24.34 -2.86
N LEU A 105 -9.29 -25.20 -2.84
CA LEU A 105 -10.17 -25.42 -4.00
C LEU A 105 -11.63 -25.13 -3.61
N SER A 106 -12.36 -24.42 -4.47
CA SER A 106 -13.78 -24.13 -4.26
C SER A 106 -14.67 -25.39 -4.29
N LYS A 107 -14.21 -26.46 -4.96
CA LYS A 107 -14.92 -27.75 -5.04
C LYS A 107 -14.81 -28.57 -3.75
N GLU A 108 -13.80 -28.29 -2.92
CA GLU A 108 -13.53 -28.99 -1.66
C GLU A 108 -13.39 -27.95 -0.54
N PRO A 109 -14.46 -27.20 -0.22
CA PRO A 109 -14.35 -25.95 0.53
C PRO A 109 -13.87 -26.12 1.99
N GLU A 110 -14.03 -27.32 2.55
CA GLU A 110 -13.65 -27.66 3.92
C GLU A 110 -12.30 -28.37 4.00
N ARG A 111 -11.71 -28.77 2.86
CA ARG A 111 -10.42 -29.45 2.85
C ARG A 111 -9.35 -28.50 3.38
N MET A 112 -8.70 -28.95 4.44
CA MET A 112 -7.53 -28.28 5.01
C MET A 112 -6.32 -28.60 4.14
N VAL A 113 -5.59 -27.55 3.74
CA VAL A 113 -4.34 -27.65 2.98
C VAL A 113 -3.24 -26.88 3.70
N PRO A 114 -1.99 -27.37 3.65
CA PRO A 114 -0.87 -26.65 4.24
C PRO A 114 -0.62 -25.34 3.50
N VAL A 115 -0.14 -24.35 4.25
CA VAL A 115 0.29 -23.05 3.75
C VAL A 115 1.81 -23.03 3.66
N ALA A 116 2.33 -22.55 2.54
CA ALA A 116 3.72 -22.12 2.41
C ALA A 116 3.76 -20.59 2.49
N SER A 117 4.48 -20.03 3.46
CA SER A 117 4.47 -18.59 3.73
C SER A 117 5.87 -18.04 3.94
N GLU A 118 6.26 -17.09 3.10
CA GLU A 118 7.47 -16.26 3.25
C GLU A 118 7.10 -14.84 3.70
N TYR A 119 5.91 -14.68 4.28
CA TYR A 119 5.30 -13.38 4.59
C TYR A 119 6.19 -12.41 5.38
N PRO A 120 6.88 -12.81 6.48
CA PRO A 120 7.68 -11.85 7.22
C PRO A 120 8.92 -11.42 6.42
N VAL A 121 9.30 -10.15 6.56
CA VAL A 121 10.55 -9.67 5.96
C VAL A 121 11.69 -9.85 6.96
N GLU A 122 12.56 -10.81 6.66
CA GLU A 122 13.70 -11.18 7.51
C GLU A 122 15.04 -11.11 6.77
N HIS A 123 15.01 -11.13 5.44
CA HIS A 123 16.20 -11.15 4.59
C HIS A 123 16.34 -9.86 3.76
N GLU A 124 17.58 -9.42 3.56
CA GLU A 124 17.92 -8.17 2.84
C GLU A 124 17.29 -8.09 1.44
N HIS A 125 17.21 -9.20 0.71
CA HIS A 125 16.63 -9.21 -0.64
C HIS A 125 15.12 -8.89 -0.65
N GLN A 126 14.40 -9.13 0.45
CA GLN A 126 12.98 -8.79 0.59
C GLN A 126 12.77 -7.29 0.85
N GLU A 127 13.79 -6.57 1.33
CA GLU A 127 13.68 -5.15 1.66
C GLU A 127 13.57 -4.25 0.44
N ALA A 128 14.31 -4.58 -0.62
CA ALA A 128 14.45 -3.73 -1.79
C ALA A 128 13.11 -3.38 -2.45
N SER A 129 12.11 -4.24 -2.28
CA SER A 129 10.80 -4.11 -2.94
C SER A 129 9.67 -3.78 -1.95
N MET A 130 9.94 -3.74 -0.64
CA MET A 130 8.93 -3.50 0.40
C MET A 130 8.47 -2.05 0.48
N MET A 131 9.28 -1.11 -0.02
CA MET A 131 8.98 0.31 -0.01
C MET A 131 8.79 0.83 -1.43
N PHE A 132 7.99 1.89 -1.59
CA PHE A 132 7.97 2.60 -2.86
C PHE A 132 9.33 3.26 -3.15
N PRO A 133 9.63 3.53 -4.43
CA PRO A 133 10.83 4.26 -4.80
C PRO A 133 10.97 5.57 -4.03
N TYR A 134 12.19 5.95 -3.67
CA TYR A 134 12.44 7.10 -2.82
C TYR A 134 11.90 8.44 -3.35
N PHE A 135 11.55 8.54 -4.63
CA PHE A 135 10.93 9.72 -5.26
C PHE A 135 9.38 9.67 -5.31
N ALA A 136 8.74 8.64 -4.73
CA ALA A 136 7.30 8.44 -4.82
C ALA A 136 6.49 9.59 -4.22
N ALA A 137 6.96 10.20 -3.12
CA ALA A 137 6.30 11.35 -2.51
C ALA A 137 6.15 12.52 -3.49
N SER A 138 7.17 12.83 -4.30
CA SER A 138 7.09 13.86 -5.34
C SER A 138 6.01 13.58 -6.38
N ILE A 139 5.83 12.33 -6.79
CA ILE A 139 4.74 11.94 -7.71
C ILE A 139 3.39 12.19 -7.04
N PHE A 140 3.23 11.79 -5.77
CA PHE A 140 1.99 12.01 -5.04
C PHE A 140 1.71 13.50 -4.82
N TYR A 141 2.71 14.34 -4.53
CA TYR A 141 2.51 15.78 -4.46
C TYR A 141 2.08 16.35 -5.81
N ALA A 142 2.72 15.96 -6.92
CA ALA A 142 2.34 16.44 -8.24
C ALA A 142 0.87 16.10 -8.57
N ILE A 143 0.42 14.89 -8.22
CA ILE A 143 -0.97 14.47 -8.42
C ILE A 143 -1.90 15.22 -7.47
N PHE A 144 -1.70 15.14 -6.16
CA PHE A 144 -2.68 15.63 -5.19
C PHE A 144 -2.64 17.14 -4.99
N VAL A 145 -1.45 17.76 -4.96
CA VAL A 145 -1.36 19.22 -4.88
C VAL A 145 -1.77 19.82 -6.22
N GLY A 146 -1.20 19.32 -7.32
CA GLY A 146 -1.43 19.85 -8.66
C GLY A 146 -2.87 19.66 -9.15
N MET A 147 -3.40 18.44 -9.05
CA MET A 147 -4.70 18.09 -9.66
C MET A 147 -5.88 18.20 -8.70
N ALA A 148 -5.67 18.32 -7.39
CA ALA A 148 -6.76 18.44 -6.41
C ALA A 148 -6.66 19.70 -5.55
N ALA A 149 -5.56 19.92 -4.82
CA ALA A 149 -5.48 21.01 -3.85
C ALA A 149 -5.51 22.39 -4.51
N ILE A 150 -4.78 22.59 -5.61
CA ILE A 150 -4.79 23.88 -6.34
C ILE A 150 -6.19 24.19 -6.89
N PRO A 151 -6.86 23.29 -7.65
CA PRO A 151 -8.24 23.54 -8.08
C PRO A 151 -9.20 23.84 -6.92
N LEU A 152 -9.13 23.09 -5.82
CA LEU A 152 -9.97 23.34 -4.65
C LEU A 152 -9.65 24.70 -4.01
N LYS A 153 -8.37 25.08 -3.93
CA LYS A 153 -7.94 26.37 -3.39
C LYS A 153 -8.47 27.54 -4.22
N LEU A 154 -8.56 27.38 -5.55
CA LEU A 154 -9.16 28.38 -6.42
C LEU A 154 -10.68 28.53 -6.19
N LEU A 155 -11.37 27.44 -5.80
CA LEU A 155 -12.80 27.46 -5.50
C LEU A 155 -13.12 28.02 -4.10
N ILE A 156 -12.28 27.72 -3.10
CA ILE A 156 -12.46 28.15 -1.70
C ILE A 156 -11.16 28.74 -1.13
N PRO A 157 -10.76 29.96 -1.55
CA PRO A 157 -9.43 30.52 -1.29
C PRO A 157 -9.08 30.77 0.16
N SER A 158 -10.07 30.86 1.05
CA SER A 158 -9.86 31.08 2.49
C SER A 158 -9.40 29.83 3.25
N GLN A 159 -9.49 28.65 2.63
CA GLN A 159 -9.20 27.38 3.28
C GLN A 159 -7.71 26.97 3.12
N PRO A 160 -7.09 26.30 4.11
CA PRO A 160 -5.67 25.94 4.11
C PRO A 160 -5.35 24.69 3.26
N LEU A 161 -5.88 24.63 2.05
CA LEU A 161 -5.97 23.40 1.27
C LEU A 161 -4.63 22.91 0.71
N VAL A 162 -3.74 23.81 0.29
CA VAL A 162 -2.48 23.42 -0.32
C VAL A 162 -1.55 22.84 0.74
N LEU A 163 -1.39 23.55 1.86
CA LEU A 163 -0.61 23.09 3.01
C LEU A 163 -1.24 21.84 3.63
N ALA A 164 -2.57 21.80 3.80
CA ALA A 164 -3.26 20.61 4.30
C ALA A 164 -2.96 19.41 3.41
N MET A 165 -3.07 19.53 2.09
CA MET A 165 -2.80 18.42 1.18
C MET A 165 -1.35 17.96 1.25
N ILE A 166 -0.37 18.87 1.28
CA ILE A 166 1.05 18.51 1.45
C ILE A 166 1.22 17.69 2.73
N VAL A 167 0.67 18.15 3.85
CA VAL A 167 0.75 17.45 5.14
C VAL A 167 0.04 16.09 5.06
N THR A 168 -1.18 16.02 4.55
CA THR A 168 -1.94 14.76 4.46
C THR A 168 -1.23 13.74 3.58
N VAL A 169 -0.74 14.12 2.39
CA VAL A 169 0.02 13.23 1.50
C VAL A 169 1.27 12.72 2.21
N THR A 170 1.99 13.59 2.91
CA THR A 170 3.19 13.21 3.67
C THR A 170 2.86 12.19 4.75
N LEU A 171 1.81 12.44 5.54
CA LEU A 171 1.40 11.55 6.62
C LEU A 171 0.87 10.21 6.10
N TYR A 172 0.10 10.21 5.01
CA TYR A 172 -0.37 8.97 4.37
C TYR A 172 0.78 8.15 3.81
N TYR A 173 1.70 8.80 3.09
CA TYR A 173 2.85 8.11 2.51
C TYR A 173 3.77 7.53 3.60
N ALA A 174 4.14 8.34 4.60
CA ALA A 174 4.95 7.86 5.73
C ALA A 174 4.23 6.79 6.56
N GLY A 175 2.94 6.99 6.82
CA GLY A 175 2.10 6.01 7.51
C GLY A 175 2.02 4.70 6.75
N TYR A 176 1.88 4.75 5.43
CA TYR A 176 1.81 3.57 4.57
C TYR A 176 3.08 2.75 4.69
N GLU A 177 4.22 3.38 4.47
CA GLU A 177 5.52 2.71 4.46
C GLU A 177 5.88 2.12 5.84
N VAL A 178 5.69 2.89 6.91
CA VAL A 178 5.99 2.45 8.27
C VAL A 178 5.03 1.34 8.71
N TRP A 179 3.73 1.50 8.46
CA TRP A 179 2.74 0.52 8.87
C TRP A 179 2.84 -0.76 8.05
N HIS A 180 3.11 -0.66 6.76
CA HIS A 180 3.38 -1.80 5.89
C HIS A 180 4.54 -2.64 6.44
N ALA A 181 5.66 -2.00 6.77
CA ALA A 181 6.81 -2.66 7.37
C ALA A 181 6.48 -3.34 8.70
N ILE A 182 5.70 -2.67 9.57
CA ILE A 182 5.24 -3.24 10.85
C ILE A 182 4.41 -4.51 10.61
N LEU A 183 3.48 -4.48 9.63
CA LEU A 183 2.64 -5.62 9.28
C LEU A 183 3.44 -6.83 8.79
N HIS A 184 4.66 -6.63 8.29
CA HIS A 184 5.59 -7.66 7.84
C HIS A 184 6.59 -8.12 8.92
N LEU A 185 6.48 -7.64 10.17
CA LEU A 185 7.32 -8.16 11.25
C LEU A 185 7.06 -9.67 11.49
N PRO A 186 8.09 -10.43 11.91
CA PRO A 186 7.97 -11.87 12.18
C PRO A 186 6.85 -12.20 13.17
N TYR A 187 6.07 -13.23 12.85
CA TYR A 187 4.99 -13.68 13.71
C TYR A 187 5.52 -14.10 15.08
N GLU A 188 6.42 -15.08 15.13
CA GLU A 188 6.85 -15.68 16.39
C GLU A 188 7.50 -14.69 17.37
N ARG A 189 8.28 -13.74 16.83
CA ARG A 189 9.00 -12.77 17.66
C ARG A 189 8.16 -11.56 18.08
N PHE A 190 7.27 -11.07 17.21
CA PHE A 190 6.56 -9.80 17.43
C PHE A 190 5.05 -9.99 17.59
N TRP A 191 4.39 -10.60 16.62
CA TRP A 191 2.93 -10.66 16.61
C TRP A 191 2.36 -11.77 17.50
N GLY A 192 3.02 -12.92 17.59
CA GLY A 192 2.62 -14.10 18.36
C GLY A 192 2.32 -13.78 19.83
N PRO A 193 3.26 -13.15 20.58
CA PRO A 193 3.03 -12.73 21.96
C PRO A 193 1.82 -11.80 22.12
N LEU A 194 1.63 -10.88 21.16
CA LEU A 194 0.52 -9.93 21.18
C LEU A 194 -0.82 -10.59 20.83
N VAL A 195 -0.83 -11.53 19.89
CA VAL A 195 -2.00 -12.32 19.49
C VAL A 195 -2.45 -13.26 20.61
N GLN A 196 -1.52 -13.78 21.42
CA GLN A 196 -1.81 -14.63 22.57
C GLN A 196 -2.23 -13.83 23.82
N SER A 197 -2.09 -12.50 23.80
CA SER A 197 -2.50 -11.64 24.91
C SER A 197 -4.00 -11.75 25.19
N ARG A 198 -4.37 -11.88 26.47
CA ARG A 198 -5.77 -11.93 26.92
C ARG A 198 -6.58 -10.70 26.50
N TRP A 199 -5.97 -9.52 26.54
CA TRP A 199 -6.68 -8.25 26.35
C TRP A 199 -6.60 -7.76 24.91
N LEU A 200 -5.46 -7.96 24.25
CA LEU A 200 -5.21 -7.41 22.92
C LEU A 200 -5.29 -8.47 21.81
N GLY A 201 -5.30 -9.76 22.15
CA GLY A 201 -5.13 -10.84 21.18
C GLY A 201 -6.13 -10.82 20.02
N GLY A 202 -7.40 -10.52 20.30
CA GLY A 202 -8.43 -10.40 19.27
C GLY A 202 -8.17 -9.25 18.29
N LEU A 203 -7.78 -8.08 18.80
CA LEU A 203 -7.47 -6.89 17.99
C LEU A 203 -6.16 -7.08 17.21
N THR A 204 -5.12 -7.58 17.86
CA THR A 204 -3.84 -7.83 17.22
C THR A 204 -3.99 -8.89 16.12
N ARG A 205 -4.72 -9.98 16.38
CA ARG A 205 -5.01 -10.98 15.36
C ARG A 205 -5.73 -10.37 14.17
N TYR A 206 -6.70 -9.49 14.42
CA TYR A 206 -7.43 -8.78 13.37
C TYR A 206 -6.48 -7.95 12.51
N VAL A 207 -5.66 -7.09 13.13
CA VAL A 207 -4.69 -6.22 12.44
C VAL A 207 -3.69 -7.06 11.63
N TYR A 208 -3.02 -8.01 12.27
CA TYR A 208 -1.99 -8.83 11.60
C TYR A 208 -2.58 -9.66 10.46
N SER A 209 -3.75 -10.27 10.67
CA SER A 209 -4.40 -11.09 9.65
C SER A 209 -4.86 -10.30 8.42
N PHE A 210 -5.03 -8.97 8.55
CA PHE A 210 -5.54 -8.14 7.48
C PHE A 210 -4.60 -8.19 6.27
N HIS A 211 -3.34 -7.77 6.46
CA HIS A 211 -2.36 -7.75 5.38
C HIS A 211 -1.78 -9.13 5.06
N LEU A 212 -1.69 -10.02 6.04
CA LEU A 212 -1.33 -11.41 5.80
C LEU A 212 -2.30 -12.11 4.82
N VAL A 213 -3.62 -11.90 4.98
CA VAL A 213 -4.61 -12.44 4.04
C VAL A 213 -4.59 -11.71 2.71
N HIS A 214 -4.21 -10.44 2.67
CA HIS A 214 -3.98 -9.73 1.41
C HIS A 214 -2.91 -10.45 0.57
N HIS A 215 -1.80 -10.86 1.18
CA HIS A 215 -0.75 -11.63 0.50
C HIS A 215 -1.19 -13.02 0.03
N CYS A 216 -2.11 -13.66 0.77
CA CYS A 216 -2.71 -14.92 0.34
C CYS A 216 -3.77 -14.74 -0.77
N ARG A 217 -4.49 -13.62 -0.73
CA ARG A 217 -5.53 -13.25 -1.69
C ARG A 217 -5.47 -11.74 -1.97
N PRO A 218 -4.73 -11.34 -3.02
CA PRO A 218 -4.51 -9.93 -3.37
C PRO A 218 -5.75 -9.10 -3.70
N SER A 219 -6.91 -9.73 -3.86
CA SER A 219 -8.20 -9.06 -4.10
C SER A 219 -8.94 -8.65 -2.82
N SER A 220 -8.44 -9.03 -1.65
CA SER A 220 -8.97 -8.63 -0.33
C SER A 220 -8.06 -7.66 0.38
N ASN A 221 -8.59 -6.98 1.41
CA ASN A 221 -7.80 -6.30 2.44
C ASN A 221 -6.79 -5.31 1.85
N LEU A 222 -7.29 -4.37 1.06
CA LEU A 222 -6.47 -3.49 0.23
C LEU A 222 -5.93 -2.28 1.00
N ALA A 223 -6.55 -1.87 2.09
CA ALA A 223 -6.02 -0.80 2.92
C ALA A 223 -4.73 -1.25 3.63
N VAL A 224 -3.69 -0.43 3.58
CA VAL A 224 -2.55 -0.51 4.49
C VAL A 224 -2.80 0.48 5.64
N VAL A 225 -2.87 1.77 5.33
CA VAL A 225 -3.26 2.81 6.32
C VAL A 225 -4.78 2.94 6.38
N GLY A 226 -5.45 2.94 5.23
CA GLY A 226 -6.87 3.24 5.15
C GLY A 226 -7.20 4.63 5.68
N LEU A 227 -8.43 4.85 6.13
CA LEU A 227 -8.83 6.11 6.75
C LEU A 227 -8.28 6.16 8.18
N TRP A 228 -7.05 6.65 8.33
CA TRP A 228 -6.37 6.83 9.62
C TRP A 228 -6.34 5.54 10.47
N GLY A 229 -6.00 4.42 9.85
CA GLY A 229 -5.93 3.10 10.49
C GLY A 229 -7.19 2.24 10.32
N VAL A 230 -8.24 2.77 9.67
CA VAL A 230 -9.50 2.04 9.46
C VAL A 230 -9.69 1.72 7.97
N ALA A 231 -9.80 0.43 7.65
CA ALA A 231 -10.04 -0.08 6.31
C ALA A 231 -11.49 0.14 5.80
N VAL A 232 -12.00 1.37 5.90
CA VAL A 232 -13.40 1.73 5.60
C VAL A 232 -13.84 1.21 4.24
N TRP A 233 -13.01 1.40 3.22
CA TRP A 233 -13.35 1.04 1.83
C TRP A 233 -13.43 -0.47 1.61
N ASP A 234 -12.61 -1.27 2.30
CA ASP A 234 -12.71 -2.72 2.25
C ASP A 234 -14.02 -3.24 2.85
N HIS A 235 -14.52 -2.60 3.91
CA HIS A 235 -15.83 -2.94 4.49
C HIS A 235 -16.97 -2.45 3.59
N VAL A 236 -16.89 -1.21 3.10
CA VAL A 236 -17.92 -0.62 2.23
C VAL A 236 -18.10 -1.46 0.97
N PHE A 237 -17.02 -1.88 0.33
CA PHE A 237 -17.06 -2.63 -0.93
C PHE A 237 -17.03 -4.15 -0.77
N ALA A 238 -17.09 -4.67 0.46
CA ALA A 238 -17.07 -6.10 0.77
C ALA A 238 -15.82 -6.84 0.24
N THR A 239 -14.66 -6.18 0.31
CA THR A 239 -13.34 -6.78 0.04
C THR A 239 -12.55 -7.09 1.30
N HIS A 240 -13.08 -6.80 2.48
CA HIS A 240 -12.49 -7.23 3.74
C HIS A 240 -12.72 -8.73 3.99
N LYS A 241 -11.64 -9.47 4.26
CA LYS A 241 -11.65 -10.87 4.68
C LYS A 241 -10.93 -11.06 6.02
N ARG A 242 -11.65 -11.67 6.96
CA ARG A 242 -11.08 -12.21 8.19
C ARG A 242 -10.99 -13.74 8.11
N PRO A 243 -9.81 -14.33 8.32
CA PRO A 243 -9.67 -15.78 8.26
C PRO A 243 -10.04 -16.42 9.60
N LYS A 244 -10.57 -17.66 9.58
CA LYS A 244 -10.73 -18.46 10.81
C LYS A 244 -9.38 -19.05 11.22
N HIS A 245 -8.56 -19.49 10.26
CA HIS A 245 -7.20 -19.98 10.46
C HIS A 245 -6.18 -19.02 9.85
N LEU A 246 -5.18 -18.60 10.62
CA LEU A 246 -4.14 -17.71 10.08
C LEU A 246 -3.30 -18.50 9.06
N PRO A 247 -3.04 -17.96 7.85
CA PRO A 247 -2.20 -18.60 6.86
C PRO A 247 -0.71 -18.37 7.18
N LEU A 248 -0.29 -18.84 8.36
CA LEU A 248 1.12 -18.89 8.75
C LEU A 248 1.82 -20.06 8.07
N ASP A 249 3.14 -20.02 7.99
CA ASP A 249 3.91 -21.13 7.41
C ASP A 249 3.66 -22.44 8.18
N GLY A 250 3.45 -23.53 7.45
CA GLY A 250 3.13 -24.85 8.02
C GLY A 250 1.73 -24.98 8.64
N ALA A 251 0.97 -23.88 8.80
CA ALA A 251 -0.42 -23.94 9.21
C ALA A 251 -1.30 -24.55 8.11
N SER A 252 -2.51 -24.96 8.46
CA SER A 252 -3.50 -25.41 7.48
C SER A 252 -4.69 -24.46 7.42
N ILE A 253 -5.15 -24.17 6.21
CA ILE A 253 -6.35 -23.35 5.96
C ILE A 253 -7.27 -24.07 4.97
N ASN A 254 -8.50 -23.59 4.81
CA ASN A 254 -9.42 -24.08 3.78
C ASN A 254 -9.95 -22.93 2.89
N TYR A 255 -10.77 -23.27 1.90
CA TYR A 255 -11.31 -22.28 0.97
C TYR A 255 -12.11 -21.18 1.67
N GLN A 256 -12.82 -21.51 2.76
CA GLN A 256 -13.61 -20.54 3.52
C GLN A 256 -12.75 -19.49 4.22
N ASP A 257 -11.48 -19.77 4.53
CA ASP A 257 -10.58 -18.82 5.17
C ASP A 257 -10.19 -17.65 4.26
N ILE A 258 -10.25 -17.87 2.93
CA ILE A 258 -9.86 -16.86 1.93
C ILE A 258 -10.97 -16.53 0.94
N SER A 259 -12.12 -17.20 0.97
CA SER A 259 -13.22 -16.92 0.05
C SER A 259 -13.78 -15.52 0.32
N LEU A 260 -14.00 -14.77 -0.77
CA LEU A 260 -14.63 -13.46 -0.75
C LEU A 260 -15.97 -13.53 -1.50
N PRO A 261 -17.01 -12.83 -1.03
CA PRO A 261 -18.17 -12.55 -1.86
C PRO A 261 -17.75 -11.66 -3.05
N LYS A 262 -18.64 -11.56 -4.04
CA LYS A 262 -18.45 -10.59 -5.11
C LYS A 262 -18.44 -9.17 -4.51
N PRO A 263 -17.45 -8.32 -4.86
CA PRO A 263 -17.42 -6.94 -4.37
C PRO A 263 -18.71 -6.17 -4.71
N ARG A 264 -19.04 -5.18 -3.88
CA ARG A 264 -20.21 -4.33 -4.14
C ARG A 264 -19.95 -3.37 -5.30
N TRP A 265 -21.01 -2.79 -5.85
CA TRP A 265 -20.88 -1.69 -6.82
C TRP A 265 -20.23 -0.47 -6.12
N PRO A 266 -19.34 0.29 -6.80
CA PRO A 266 -18.94 0.18 -8.20
C PRO A 266 -17.77 -0.79 -8.47
N ILE A 267 -17.12 -1.32 -7.44
CA ILE A 267 -15.91 -2.16 -7.55
C ILE A 267 -16.15 -3.39 -8.43
N SER A 268 -17.28 -4.08 -8.29
CA SER A 268 -17.58 -5.23 -9.17
C SER A 268 -17.71 -4.91 -10.66
N VAL A 269 -17.98 -3.66 -11.03
CA VAL A 269 -17.98 -3.23 -12.43
C VAL A 269 -16.56 -2.95 -12.88
N LEU A 270 -15.78 -2.23 -12.06
CA LEU A 270 -14.38 -1.92 -12.36
C LEU A 270 -13.52 -3.18 -12.49
N ASP A 271 -13.71 -4.18 -11.63
CA ASP A 271 -13.05 -5.49 -11.72
C ASP A 271 -13.27 -6.18 -13.08
N ARG A 272 -14.45 -6.00 -13.69
CA ARG A 272 -14.75 -6.56 -15.02
C ARG A 272 -13.99 -5.83 -16.14
N LEU A 273 -13.71 -4.55 -15.95
CA LEU A 273 -13.02 -3.70 -16.91
C LEU A 273 -11.49 -3.76 -16.78
N GLN A 274 -10.98 -4.24 -15.64
CA GLN A 274 -9.56 -4.35 -15.33
C GLN A 274 -8.78 -5.15 -16.38
N GLY A 275 -9.26 -6.34 -16.75
CA GLY A 275 -8.61 -7.20 -17.77
C GLY A 275 -8.49 -6.51 -19.14
N PRO A 276 -9.59 -5.97 -19.70
CA PRO A 276 -9.54 -5.15 -20.92
C PRO A 276 -8.57 -3.96 -20.83
N PHE A 277 -8.59 -3.19 -19.73
CA PHE A 277 -7.72 -2.04 -19.56
C PHE A 277 -6.24 -2.41 -19.44
N TYR A 278 -5.93 -3.50 -18.74
CA TYR A 278 -4.56 -4.03 -18.68
C TYR A 278 -4.03 -4.37 -20.08
N LYS A 279 -4.82 -5.11 -20.88
CA LYS A 279 -4.45 -5.45 -22.26
C LYS A 279 -4.26 -4.21 -23.13
N ALA A 280 -5.15 -3.23 -23.01
CA ALA A 280 -5.03 -1.96 -23.74
C ALA A 280 -3.74 -1.20 -23.36
N SER A 281 -3.44 -1.11 -22.07
CA SER A 281 -2.22 -0.45 -21.55
C SER A 281 -0.94 -1.10 -22.09
N ARG A 282 -0.84 -2.44 -22.03
CA ARG A 282 0.31 -3.17 -22.57
C ARG A 282 0.48 -3.01 -24.09
N ASN A 283 -0.63 -2.94 -24.83
CA ASN A 283 -0.59 -2.68 -26.27
C ASN A 283 -0.05 -1.28 -26.59
N ILE A 284 -0.46 -0.25 -25.84
CA ILE A 284 0.03 1.12 -25.99
C ILE A 284 1.53 1.18 -25.69
N GLU A 285 1.97 0.59 -24.58
CA GLU A 285 3.38 0.54 -24.20
C GLU A 285 4.24 -0.17 -25.25
N ARG A 286 3.77 -1.30 -25.79
CA ARG A 286 4.46 -2.01 -26.88
C ARG A 286 4.56 -1.14 -28.14
N THR A 287 3.50 -0.40 -28.47
CA THR A 287 3.48 0.48 -29.64
C THR A 287 4.48 1.64 -29.48
N LEU A 288 4.48 2.27 -28.30
CA LEU A 288 5.41 3.36 -27.98
C LEU A 288 6.86 2.87 -27.97
N SER A 289 7.16 1.76 -27.28
CA SER A 289 8.52 1.21 -27.24
C SER A 289 9.06 0.84 -28.62
N GLN A 290 8.21 0.32 -29.52
CA GLN A 290 8.59 0.08 -30.91
C GLN A 290 8.85 1.37 -31.69
N ALA A 291 8.07 2.43 -31.46
CA ALA A 291 8.26 3.73 -32.10
C ALA A 291 9.57 4.39 -31.65
N PHE A 292 9.94 4.26 -30.37
CA PHE A 292 11.16 4.83 -29.80
C PHE A 292 12.42 4.00 -30.05
N ARG A 293 12.32 2.68 -30.28
CA ARG A 293 13.46 1.83 -30.69
C ARG A 293 13.85 1.97 -32.17
N LYS A 294 12.99 2.55 -33.00
CA LYS A 294 13.24 2.78 -34.44
C LYS A 294 13.88 4.15 -34.73
N ARG A 295 14.27 4.90 -33.69
CA ARG A 295 15.04 6.14 -33.77
C ARG A 295 16.35 5.94 -33.02
#